data_AF-A0A1G7I5U6-F1
#
_entry.id   AF-A0A1G7I5U6-F1
#
_cell.length_a   1.000
_cell.length_b   1.000
_cell.length_c   1.000
_cell.angle_alpha   90.00
_cell.angle_beta   90.00
_cell.angle_gamma   90.00
#
_symmetry.space_group_name_H-M   'P 1'
#
loop_
_entity.id
_entity.type
_entity.pdbx_description
1 polymer ?
#
loop_
_entity_poly.entity_id
_entity_poly.type
_entity_poly.pdbx_seq_one_letter_code
_entity_poly.pdbx_strand_id
1 'polypeptide(L)'
;MRNVIYAINTTLDGCCDHTKFYPDEEMIAYFTQLTRDADTFLYGRKTYQLMVPYWPDVAKNPSGDRKADIDFAQAFEAVDKIIVFSQSLDSPEGNKTRIVHTGLHDEVIKLKQEEGKNILTGGVAIPSQLAALGLIDEYHFVVYPIVTGEGRQLFDGINLEEKLNLKLVDSTSFKSGAVALRYLKQ
;
A
#
# COMPACT_ATOMS: atom_id res chain seq x y z
N MET A 1 10.57 4.52 16.69
CA MET A 1 9.92 5.29 15.62
C MET A 1 9.33 4.29 14.65
N ARG A 2 8.05 4.46 14.28
CA ARG A 2 7.34 3.53 13.39
C ARG A 2 7.87 3.66 11.96
N ASN A 3 7.92 2.55 11.22
CA ASN A 3 8.34 2.56 9.82
C ASN A 3 7.13 2.82 8.90
N VAL A 4 7.36 3.59 7.84
CA VAL A 4 6.43 3.74 6.71
C VAL A 4 6.85 2.73 5.63
N ILE A 5 5.96 1.78 5.38
CA ILE A 5 6.14 0.71 4.40
C ILE A 5 5.25 1.02 3.19
N TYR A 6 5.84 1.09 2.00
CA TYR A 6 5.08 1.20 0.75
C TYR A 6 5.07 -0.16 0.04
N ALA A 7 3.88 -0.70 -0.20
CA ALA A 7 3.72 -1.94 -0.95
C ALA A 7 2.79 -1.75 -2.14
N ILE A 8 3.20 -2.22 -3.32
CA ILE A 8 2.42 -2.10 -4.55
C ILE A 8 2.71 -3.23 -5.53
N ASN A 9 1.70 -3.55 -6.34
CA ASN A 9 1.81 -4.43 -7.49
C ASN A 9 2.16 -3.61 -8.74
N THR A 10 3.09 -4.10 -9.55
CA THR A 10 3.49 -3.48 -10.80
C THR A 10 3.75 -4.54 -11.87
N THR A 11 3.67 -4.15 -13.13
CA THR A 11 4.11 -4.95 -14.29
C THR A 11 5.59 -4.69 -14.58
N LEU A 12 6.19 -5.45 -15.50
CA LEU A 12 7.60 -5.32 -15.89
C LEU A 12 7.92 -3.93 -16.48
N ASP A 13 6.96 -3.32 -17.17
CA ASP A 13 7.05 -1.97 -17.73
C ASP A 13 6.56 -0.88 -16.76
N GLY A 14 6.33 -1.22 -15.49
CA GLY A 14 6.07 -0.26 -14.42
C GLY A 14 4.61 0.15 -14.26
N CYS A 15 3.65 -0.42 -14.98
CA CYS A 15 2.23 -0.10 -14.83
C CYS A 15 1.65 -0.68 -13.52
N CYS A 16 0.99 0.18 -12.73
CA CYS A 16 0.38 -0.13 -11.44
C CYS A 16 -1.16 -0.21 -11.48
N ASP A 17 -1.74 -0.39 -12.65
CA ASP A 17 -3.19 -0.54 -12.78
C ASP A 17 -3.62 -1.94 -12.30
N HIS A 18 -4.27 -1.97 -11.13
CA HIS A 18 -4.82 -3.18 -10.51
C HIS A 18 -5.80 -3.99 -11.37
N THR A 19 -6.33 -3.43 -12.46
CA THR A 19 -7.23 -4.15 -13.39
C THR A 19 -6.48 -5.00 -14.42
N LYS A 20 -5.15 -4.86 -14.52
CA LYS A 20 -4.33 -5.54 -15.54
C LYS A 20 -3.79 -6.90 -15.09
N PHE A 21 -3.94 -7.25 -13.82
CA PHE A 21 -3.43 -8.49 -13.25
C PHE A 21 -4.26 -8.92 -12.05
N TYR A 22 -4.24 -10.23 -11.75
CA TYR A 22 -4.96 -10.81 -10.62
C TYR A 22 -3.96 -11.48 -9.68
N PRO A 23 -4.00 -11.18 -8.37
CA PRO A 23 -3.12 -11.82 -7.42
C PRO A 23 -3.55 -13.28 -7.17
N ASP A 24 -2.57 -14.18 -7.21
CA ASP A 24 -2.68 -15.54 -6.73
C ASP A 24 -2.68 -15.58 -5.19
N GLU A 25 -2.91 -16.78 -4.64
CA GLU A 25 -2.98 -16.97 -3.18
C GLU A 25 -1.65 -16.67 -2.47
N GLU A 26 -0.50 -16.92 -3.11
CA GLU A 26 0.82 -16.66 -2.51
C GLU A 26 1.08 -15.15 -2.39
N MET A 27 0.68 -14.37 -3.40
CA MET A 27 0.73 -12.91 -3.37
C MET A 27 -0.26 -12.33 -2.36
N ILE A 28 -1.47 -12.86 -2.27
CA ILE A 28 -2.43 -12.40 -1.24
C ILE A 28 -1.91 -12.71 0.16
N ALA A 29 -1.34 -13.89 0.38
CA ALA A 29 -0.70 -14.23 1.65
C ALA A 29 0.46 -13.28 1.99
N TYR A 30 1.25 -12.88 0.99
CA TYR A 30 2.31 -11.89 1.15
C TYR A 30 1.77 -10.53 1.65
N PHE A 31 0.76 -9.97 0.99
CA PHE A 31 0.14 -8.71 1.43
C PHE A 31 -0.62 -8.85 2.76
N THR A 32 -1.18 -10.03 3.05
CA THR A 32 -1.80 -10.35 4.34
C THR A 32 -0.77 -10.23 5.46
N GLN A 33 0.45 -10.75 5.26
CA GLN A 33 1.50 -10.68 6.27
C GLN A 33 1.94 -9.23 6.51
N LEU A 34 2.16 -8.45 5.44
CA LEU A 34 2.47 -7.01 5.55
C LEU A 34 1.38 -6.25 6.32
N THR A 35 0.13 -6.63 6.10
CA THR A 35 -1.02 -6.03 6.79
C THR A 35 -1.05 -6.38 8.28
N ARG A 36 -0.74 -7.62 8.66
CA ARG A 36 -0.69 -8.05 10.07
C ARG A 36 0.43 -7.37 10.87
N ASP A 37 1.50 -7.00 10.17
CA ASP A 37 2.66 -6.29 10.72
C ASP A 37 2.46 -4.75 10.75
N ALA A 38 1.30 -4.28 10.32
CA ALA A 38 0.88 -2.89 10.39
C ALA A 38 -0.38 -2.75 11.27
N ASP A 39 -0.54 -1.57 11.84
CA ASP A 39 -1.73 -1.14 12.59
C ASP A 39 -2.29 0.20 12.08
N THR A 40 -1.63 0.79 11.08
CA THR A 40 -2.13 2.00 10.42
C THR A 40 -2.00 1.88 8.92
N PHE A 41 -3.09 2.16 8.22
CA PHE A 41 -3.08 2.41 6.79
C PHE A 41 -2.97 3.89 6.49
N LEU A 42 -2.25 4.20 5.42
CA LEU A 42 -2.11 5.56 4.91
C LEU A 42 -2.43 5.58 3.42
N TYR A 43 -3.53 6.23 3.04
CA TYR A 43 -4.04 6.23 1.67
C TYR A 43 -4.36 7.63 1.16
N GLY A 44 -4.42 7.76 -0.17
CA GLY A 44 -5.12 8.86 -0.81
C GLY A 44 -6.57 8.47 -1.11
N ARG A 45 -7.42 9.47 -1.40
CA ARG A 45 -8.85 9.29 -1.71
C ARG A 45 -9.17 8.09 -2.60
N LYS A 46 -8.52 7.95 -3.76
CA LYS A 46 -8.84 6.89 -4.74
C LYS A 46 -8.60 5.48 -4.17
N THR A 47 -7.48 5.28 -3.49
CA THR A 47 -7.15 3.98 -2.88
C THR A 47 -8.09 3.68 -1.71
N TYR A 48 -8.39 4.69 -0.90
CA TYR A 48 -9.35 4.56 0.19
C TYR A 48 -10.73 4.09 -0.30
N GLN A 49 -11.29 4.76 -1.31
CA GLN A 49 -12.60 4.40 -1.88
C GLN A 49 -12.63 3.05 -2.57
N LEU A 50 -11.47 2.52 -2.99
CA LEU A 50 -11.36 1.18 -3.56
C LEU A 50 -11.30 0.11 -2.47
N MET A 51 -10.48 0.33 -1.43
CA MET A 51 -10.13 -0.71 -0.47
C MET A 51 -11.14 -0.83 0.68
N VAL A 52 -11.61 0.30 1.22
CA VAL A 52 -12.39 0.34 2.48
C VAL A 52 -13.85 -0.10 2.31
N PRO A 53 -14.52 0.08 1.16
CA PRO A 53 -15.82 -0.54 0.96
C PRO A 53 -15.76 -2.05 0.75
N TYR A 54 -14.70 -2.54 0.09
CA TYR A 54 -14.61 -3.93 -0.40
C TYR A 54 -14.15 -4.92 0.69
N TRP A 55 -12.97 -4.72 1.27
CA TRP A 55 -12.38 -5.70 2.19
C TRP A 55 -13.17 -5.89 3.50
N PRO A 56 -13.71 -4.84 4.12
CA PRO A 56 -14.61 -4.99 5.26
C PRO A 56 -15.90 -5.74 4.93
N ASP A 57 -16.40 -5.67 3.70
CA ASP A 57 -17.57 -6.45 3.26
C ASP A 57 -17.20 -7.93 3.10
N VAL A 58 -16.08 -8.25 2.44
CA VAL A 58 -15.55 -9.63 2.32
C VAL A 58 -15.35 -10.26 3.71
N ALA A 59 -14.84 -9.49 4.69
CA ALA A 59 -14.65 -9.99 6.05
C ALA A 59 -15.97 -10.35 6.76
N LYS A 60 -17.05 -9.60 6.47
CA LYS A 60 -18.38 -9.81 7.07
C LYS A 60 -19.19 -10.88 6.34
N ASN A 61 -19.04 -10.95 5.02
CA ASN A 61 -19.86 -11.73 4.11
C ASN A 61 -18.99 -12.56 3.13
N PRO A 62 -18.21 -13.57 3.59
CA PRO A 62 -17.18 -14.25 2.80
C PRO A 62 -17.75 -15.27 1.75
N SER A 63 -18.88 -14.97 1.12
CA SER A 63 -19.61 -15.94 0.30
C SER A 63 -18.97 -16.10 -1.09
N GLY A 64 -18.27 -17.23 -1.29
CA GLY A 64 -17.65 -17.58 -2.58
C GLY A 64 -16.22 -17.08 -2.76
N ASP A 65 -15.65 -16.41 -1.76
CA ASP A 65 -14.27 -15.92 -1.77
C ASP A 65 -13.25 -17.03 -1.47
N ARG A 66 -12.02 -16.87 -1.97
CA ARG A 66 -10.93 -17.80 -1.65
C ARG A 66 -10.52 -17.61 -0.19
N LYS A 67 -9.97 -18.66 0.44
CA LYS A 67 -9.47 -18.58 1.81
C LYS A 67 -8.44 -17.46 2.00
N ALA A 68 -7.57 -17.25 1.01
CA ALA A 68 -6.58 -16.17 1.03
C ALA A 68 -7.21 -14.77 1.05
N ASP A 69 -8.27 -14.55 0.27
CA ASP A 69 -9.00 -13.27 0.23
C ASP A 69 -9.65 -12.98 1.60
N ILE A 70 -10.25 -14.01 2.22
CA ILE A 70 -10.84 -13.91 3.57
C ILE A 70 -9.77 -13.57 4.60
N ASP A 71 -8.59 -14.19 4.54
CA ASP A 71 -7.49 -13.93 5.49
C ASP A 71 -6.95 -12.51 5.36
N PHE A 72 -6.87 -11.99 4.12
CA PHE A 72 -6.51 -10.61 3.88
C PHE A 72 -7.58 -9.66 4.42
N ALA A 73 -8.85 -9.94 4.15
CA ALA A 73 -9.98 -9.14 4.63
C ALA A 73 -10.00 -9.03 6.17
N GLN A 74 -9.76 -10.15 6.86
CA GLN A 74 -9.64 -10.18 8.33
C GLN A 74 -8.44 -9.38 8.83
N ALA A 75 -7.29 -9.47 8.16
CA ALA A 75 -6.12 -8.67 8.50
C ALA A 75 -6.38 -7.17 8.29
N PHE A 76 -7.06 -6.81 7.20
CA PHE A 76 -7.46 -5.44 6.88
C PHE A 76 -8.39 -4.86 7.96
N GLU A 77 -9.42 -5.61 8.36
CA GLU A 77 -10.35 -5.20 9.42
C GLU A 77 -9.67 -5.09 10.79
N ALA A 78 -8.58 -5.81 11.03
CA ALA A 78 -7.84 -5.75 12.29
C ALA A 78 -6.97 -4.48 12.44
N VAL A 79 -6.80 -3.68 11.39
CA VAL A 79 -6.05 -2.42 11.47
C VAL A 79 -6.75 -1.42 12.38
N ASP A 80 -5.99 -0.70 13.19
CA ASP A 80 -6.53 0.22 14.19
C ASP A 80 -6.95 1.56 13.58
N LYS A 81 -6.19 2.04 12.59
CA LYS A 81 -6.33 3.39 12.05
C LYS A 81 -6.16 3.45 10.54
N ILE A 82 -7.05 4.16 9.84
CA ILE A 82 -6.94 4.47 8.42
C ILE A 82 -6.82 5.98 8.25
N ILE A 83 -5.66 6.45 7.82
CA ILE A 83 -5.38 7.87 7.53
C ILE A 83 -5.57 8.13 6.06
N VAL A 84 -6.46 9.07 5.73
CA VAL A 84 -6.80 9.40 4.34
C VAL A 84 -6.45 10.84 4.04
N PHE A 85 -5.49 11.04 3.15
CA PHE A 85 -5.19 12.37 2.62
C PHE A 85 -6.13 12.68 1.46
N SER A 86 -6.99 13.69 1.66
CA SER A 86 -7.96 14.13 0.66
C SER A 86 -8.36 15.58 0.91
N GLN A 87 -8.48 16.36 -0.17
CA GLN A 87 -9.03 17.73 -0.11
C GLN A 87 -10.54 17.78 -0.40
N SER A 88 -11.16 16.63 -0.66
CA SER A 88 -12.51 16.55 -1.25
C SER A 88 -13.43 15.53 -0.59
N LEU A 89 -12.91 14.80 0.40
CA LEU A 89 -13.74 13.92 1.21
C LEU A 89 -14.08 14.69 2.47
N ASP A 90 -15.37 14.92 2.70
CA ASP A 90 -15.82 15.72 3.84
C ASP A 90 -15.99 14.88 5.12
N SER A 91 -16.28 13.59 4.98
CA SER A 91 -16.56 12.69 6.10
C SER A 91 -15.94 11.31 5.92
N PRO A 92 -15.36 10.72 6.99
CA PRO A 92 -14.86 9.35 6.95
C PRO A 92 -16.00 8.33 6.84
N GLU A 93 -15.77 7.25 6.10
CA GLU A 93 -16.54 6.02 6.22
C GLU A 93 -15.95 5.18 7.37
N GLY A 94 -16.77 4.92 8.39
CA GLY A 94 -16.39 4.12 9.55
C GLY A 94 -15.66 4.87 10.67
N ASN A 95 -15.54 4.21 11.81
CA ASN A 95 -14.96 4.75 13.06
C ASN A 95 -13.41 4.73 13.10
N LYS A 96 -12.78 3.91 12.26
CA LYS A 96 -11.31 3.77 12.19
C LYS A 96 -10.65 4.76 11.24
N THR A 97 -11.45 5.50 10.47
CA THR A 97 -10.96 6.39 9.42
C THR A 97 -10.83 7.82 9.95
N ARG A 98 -9.66 8.44 9.70
CA ARG A 98 -9.45 9.88 9.88
C ARG A 98 -9.02 10.51 8.57
N ILE A 99 -9.75 11.53 8.14
CA ILE A 99 -9.40 12.34 6.98
C ILE A 99 -8.46 13.45 7.41
N VAL A 100 -7.40 13.66 6.62
CA VAL A 100 -6.39 14.69 6.83
C VAL A 100 -6.38 15.61 5.62
N HIS A 101 -6.59 16.90 5.89
CA HIS A 101 -6.55 17.99 4.91
C HIS A 101 -5.24 18.80 4.97
N THR A 102 -4.45 18.61 6.03
CA THR A 102 -3.19 19.29 6.28
C THR A 102 -2.03 18.67 5.49
N GLY A 103 -0.83 19.26 5.64
CA GLY A 103 0.37 18.82 4.93
C GLY A 103 0.77 17.38 5.26
N LEU A 104 1.10 16.63 4.20
CA LEU A 104 1.52 15.22 4.27
C LEU A 104 2.75 15.00 5.15
N HIS A 105 3.73 15.90 5.08
CA HIS A 105 5.00 15.78 5.81
C HIS A 105 4.79 15.73 7.33
N ASP A 106 4.21 16.79 7.90
CA ASP A 106 4.10 16.95 9.35
C ASP A 106 3.21 15.88 9.99
N GLU A 107 2.13 15.50 9.30
CA GLU A 107 1.25 14.44 9.76
C GLU A 107 1.97 13.09 9.80
N VAL A 108 2.77 12.75 8.78
CA VAL A 108 3.52 11.49 8.77
C VAL A 108 4.63 11.48 9.80
N ILE A 109 5.34 12.59 10.00
CA ILE A 109 6.34 12.71 11.07
C ILE A 109 5.69 12.46 12.44
N LYS A 110 4.53 13.06 12.69
CA LYS A 110 3.77 12.81 13.92
C LYS A 110 3.38 11.34 14.05
N LEU A 111 2.81 10.73 13.02
CA LEU A 111 2.42 9.32 13.04
C LEU A 111 3.62 8.39 13.31
N LYS A 112 4.80 8.71 12.77
CA LYS A 112 6.03 7.93 13.02
C LYS A 112 6.50 8.01 14.48
N GLN A 113 6.16 9.08 15.20
CA GLN A 113 6.48 9.30 16.62
C GLN A 113 5.47 8.67 17.59
N GLU A 114 4.26 8.34 17.13
CA GLU A 114 3.28 7.61 17.93
C GLU A 114 3.77 6.18 18.26
N GLU A 115 3.27 5.60 19.35
CA GLU A 115 3.45 4.17 19.63
C GLU A 115 2.57 3.34 18.68
N GLY A 116 3.05 2.15 18.31
CA GLY A 116 2.34 1.24 17.41
C GLY A 116 3.27 0.42 16.52
N LYS A 117 2.66 -0.33 15.60
CA LYS A 117 3.33 -1.13 14.56
C LYS A 117 3.67 -0.27 13.34
N ASN A 118 3.88 -0.89 12.18
CA ASN A 118 4.21 -0.17 10.95
C ASN A 118 3.00 0.59 10.38
N ILE A 119 3.31 1.61 9.58
CA ILE A 119 2.35 2.34 8.75
C ILE A 119 2.45 1.79 7.33
N LEU A 120 1.42 1.10 6.86
CA LEU A 120 1.38 0.55 5.50
C LEU A 120 0.66 1.52 4.54
N THR A 121 1.31 1.88 3.44
CA THR A 121 0.75 2.75 2.40
C THR A 121 0.69 2.03 1.06
N GLY A 122 -0.27 2.44 0.23
CA GLY A 122 -0.52 1.90 -1.10
C GLY A 122 -1.17 2.93 -2.02
N GLY A 123 -1.38 2.53 -3.28
CA GLY A 123 -1.72 3.45 -4.36
C GLY A 123 -0.49 4.20 -4.88
N VAL A 124 -0.72 5.18 -5.77
CA VAL A 124 0.40 5.82 -6.49
C VAL A 124 0.67 7.25 -6.00
N ALA A 125 -0.38 8.07 -5.84
CA ALA A 125 -0.21 9.51 -5.64
C ALA A 125 0.38 9.90 -4.28
N ILE A 126 -0.07 9.25 -3.19
CA ILE A 126 0.44 9.55 -1.84
C ILE A 126 1.83 8.93 -1.64
N PRO A 127 2.07 7.65 -1.96
CA PRO A 127 3.42 7.09 -1.87
C PRO A 127 4.46 7.83 -2.72
N SER A 128 4.11 8.35 -3.90
CA SER A 128 5.05 9.14 -4.71
C SER A 128 5.47 10.44 -4.00
N GLN A 129 4.54 11.11 -3.30
CA GLN A 129 4.86 12.29 -2.49
C GLN A 129 5.67 11.92 -1.24
N LEU A 130 5.37 10.80 -0.59
CA LEU A 130 6.15 10.31 0.54
C LEU A 130 7.58 9.93 0.14
N ALA A 131 7.75 9.33 -1.05
CA ALA A 131 9.06 9.03 -1.62
C ALA A 131 9.86 10.32 -1.88
N ALA A 132 9.22 11.34 -2.48
CA ALA A 132 9.82 12.65 -2.70
C ALA A 132 10.24 13.36 -1.40
N LEU A 133 9.46 13.21 -0.34
CA LEU A 133 9.78 13.74 1.00
C LEU A 133 10.78 12.85 1.78
N GLY A 134 11.22 11.73 1.20
CA GLY A 134 12.11 10.78 1.88
C GLY A 134 11.49 10.13 3.12
N LEU A 135 10.17 10.01 3.20
CA LEU A 135 9.46 9.54 4.40
C LEU A 135 9.18 8.03 4.43
N ILE A 136 9.32 7.34 3.29
CA ILE A 136 9.19 5.88 3.20
C ILE A 136 10.51 5.24 3.64
N ASP A 137 10.42 4.27 4.55
CA ASP A 137 11.56 3.54 5.09
C ASP A 137 11.79 2.23 4.32
N GLU A 138 10.71 1.58 3.89
CA GLU A 138 10.72 0.25 3.27
C GLU A 138 9.76 0.17 2.08
N TYR A 139 10.20 -0.51 1.02
CA TYR A 139 9.49 -0.64 -0.24
C TYR A 139 9.31 -2.12 -0.61
N HIS A 140 8.09 -2.49 -0.97
CA HIS A 140 7.74 -3.81 -1.49
C HIS A 140 7.16 -3.65 -2.89
N PHE A 141 7.94 -4.03 -3.90
CA PHE A 141 7.50 -4.03 -5.29
C PHE A 141 7.21 -5.47 -5.70
N VAL A 142 5.94 -5.79 -5.90
CA VAL A 142 5.51 -7.09 -6.43
C VAL A 142 5.38 -6.96 -7.94
N VAL A 143 6.38 -7.47 -8.66
CA VAL A 143 6.51 -7.34 -10.12
C VAL A 143 5.90 -8.55 -10.81
N TYR A 144 4.86 -8.33 -11.61
CA TYR A 144 4.19 -9.33 -12.42
C TYR A 144 4.95 -9.54 -13.74
N PRO A 145 5.01 -10.77 -14.28
CA PRO A 145 5.70 -11.08 -15.52
C PRO A 145 4.86 -10.70 -16.76
N ILE A 146 4.39 -9.45 -16.80
CA ILE A 146 3.52 -8.90 -17.84
C ILE A 146 4.10 -7.56 -18.29
N VAL A 147 4.00 -7.27 -19.59
CA VAL A 147 4.24 -5.93 -20.16
C VAL A 147 2.91 -5.42 -20.72
N THR A 148 2.44 -4.29 -20.22
CA THR A 148 1.12 -3.75 -20.61
C THR A 148 1.17 -2.78 -21.79
N GLY A 149 2.28 -2.05 -21.94
CA GLY A 149 2.44 -0.99 -22.94
C GLY A 149 1.61 0.27 -22.68
N GLU A 150 0.80 0.30 -21.61
CA GLU A 150 -0.13 1.39 -21.30
C GLU A 150 -0.45 1.44 -19.79
N GLY A 151 -1.18 2.48 -19.39
CA GLY A 151 -1.66 2.64 -18.02
C GLY A 151 -0.71 3.46 -17.15
N ARG A 152 -1.08 3.61 -15.88
CA ARG A 152 -0.38 4.50 -14.97
C ARG A 152 0.93 3.88 -14.48
N GLN A 153 2.05 4.53 -14.77
CA GLN A 153 3.37 4.06 -14.35
C GLN A 153 3.70 4.43 -12.89
N LEU A 154 4.47 3.56 -12.24
CA LEU A 154 5.05 3.77 -10.92
C LEU A 154 5.99 4.98 -10.95
N PHE A 155 5.82 5.91 -9.99
CA PHE A 155 6.64 7.12 -9.88
C PHE A 155 6.64 8.04 -11.12
N ASP A 156 5.63 7.92 -11.99
CA ASP A 156 5.46 8.86 -13.10
C ASP A 156 5.35 10.30 -12.60
N GLY A 157 6.21 11.19 -13.12
CA GLY A 157 6.29 12.58 -12.72
C GLY A 157 6.76 12.84 -11.28
N ILE A 158 7.44 11.88 -10.63
CA ILE A 158 8.00 12.11 -9.29
C ILE A 158 9.04 13.23 -9.33
N ASN A 159 8.96 14.17 -8.38
CA ASN A 159 9.94 15.23 -8.20
C ASN A 159 10.81 14.90 -6.98
N LEU A 160 12.02 14.40 -7.23
CA LEU A 160 12.98 14.08 -6.18
C LEU A 160 14.02 15.20 -6.07
N GLU A 161 14.29 15.68 -4.85
CA GLU A 161 15.40 16.62 -4.61
C GLU A 161 16.77 15.94 -4.86
N GLU A 162 16.88 14.67 -4.46
CA GLU A 162 18.05 13.83 -4.69
C GLU A 162 17.64 12.44 -5.20
N LYS A 163 18.56 11.72 -5.84
CA LYS A 163 18.28 10.34 -6.29
C LYS A 163 17.86 9.44 -5.12
N LEU A 164 16.77 8.70 -5.28
CA LEU A 164 16.34 7.70 -4.30
C LEU A 164 17.17 6.43 -4.48
N ASN A 165 18.11 6.17 -3.56
CA ASN A 165 18.88 4.92 -3.55
C ASN A 165 18.19 3.90 -2.64
N LEU A 166 18.05 2.68 -3.15
CA LEU A 166 17.38 1.58 -2.47
C LEU A 166 18.31 0.38 -2.36
N LYS A 167 18.37 -0.23 -1.18
CA LYS A 167 19.12 -1.46 -0.92
C LYS A 167 18.17 -2.64 -0.95
N LEU A 168 18.37 -3.59 -1.87
CA LEU A 168 17.65 -4.86 -1.85
C LEU A 168 18.03 -5.61 -0.57
N VAL A 169 17.02 -6.00 0.20
CA VAL A 169 17.21 -6.77 1.44
C VAL A 169 16.57 -8.15 1.40
N ASP A 170 15.57 -8.36 0.53
CA ASP A 170 14.94 -9.66 0.34
C ASP A 170 14.25 -9.76 -1.04
N SER A 171 14.09 -10.97 -1.55
CA SER A 171 13.36 -11.24 -2.81
C SER A 171 12.65 -12.59 -2.76
N THR A 172 11.36 -12.60 -3.06
CA THR A 172 10.51 -13.80 -3.06
C THR A 172 9.91 -14.04 -4.43
N SER A 173 10.14 -15.20 -5.01
CA SER A 173 9.50 -15.62 -6.28
C SER A 173 8.24 -16.42 -5.98
N PHE A 174 7.15 -16.10 -6.69
CA PHE A 174 5.88 -16.81 -6.61
C PHE A 174 5.71 -17.81 -7.76
N LYS A 175 4.84 -18.80 -7.61
CA LYS A 175 4.56 -19.79 -8.67
C LYS A 175 3.99 -19.18 -9.95
N SER A 176 3.31 -18.05 -9.86
CA SER A 176 2.85 -17.27 -11.02
C SER A 176 3.96 -16.62 -11.84
N GLY A 177 5.22 -16.67 -11.36
CA GLY A 177 6.36 -15.97 -11.95
C GLY A 177 6.46 -14.51 -11.52
N ALA A 178 5.55 -14.01 -10.69
CA ALA A 178 5.71 -12.71 -10.04
C ALA A 178 6.84 -12.76 -9.00
N VAL A 179 7.49 -11.62 -8.78
CA VAL A 179 8.58 -11.49 -7.80
C VAL A 179 8.30 -10.32 -6.87
N ALA A 180 8.22 -10.58 -5.57
CA ALA A 180 8.23 -9.54 -4.55
C ALA A 180 9.66 -9.14 -4.22
N LEU A 181 9.98 -7.87 -4.42
CA LEU A 181 11.28 -7.28 -4.10
C LEU A 181 11.14 -6.35 -2.91
N ARG A 182 11.91 -6.60 -1.85
CA ARG A 182 11.92 -5.80 -0.62
C ARG A 182 13.17 -4.95 -0.56
N TYR A 183 12.99 -3.64 -0.46
CA TYR A 183 14.07 -2.67 -0.37
C TYR A 183 13.98 -1.81 0.88
N LEU A 184 15.12 -1.44 1.43
CA LEU A 184 15.23 -0.36 2.40
C LEU A 184 15.78 0.90 1.73
N LYS A 185 15.29 2.07 2.16
CA LYS A 185 15.89 3.35 1.80
C LYS A 185 17.32 3.43 2.34
N GLN A 186 18.28 3.87 1.51
CA GLN A 186 19.68 4.07 1.91
C GLN A 186 19.95 5.48 2.44
#